data_AF-A0A3M1BBB2-F1
#
_entry.id   AF-A0A3M1BBB2-F1
#
_cell.length_a   1.000
_cell.length_b   1.000
_cell.length_c   1.000
_cell.angle_alpha   90.00
_cell.angle_beta   90.00
_cell.angle_gamma   90.00
#
_symmetry.space_group_name_H-M   'P 1'
#
loop_
_entity.id
_entity.type
_entity.pdbx_description
1 polymer ?
#
loop_
_entity_poly.entity_id
_entity_poly.type
_entity_poly.pdbx_seq_one_letter_code
_entity_poly.pdbx_strand_id
1 'polypeptide(L)'
;WDKAAQDTTGLEAFFEKHKDNYKWDERAVVSQYSLSESAKELINQVREYAKTHTPTEVLAKFNPADGEMVVSYQSRTYEKGRNETLNKMNWEVGSQSAVSINKRDRSYNWMKIEEILPPAPKTLKEARGYVVADYQDYLEKKWLESLKKEFKVKVNDVAFNSLVKK
;
A
#
# COMPACT_ATOMS: atom_id res chain seq x y z
N TRP A 1 26.57 0.08 -8.14
CA TRP A 1 27.00 0.89 -6.99
C TRP A 1 25.83 0.85 -6.03
N ASP A 2 25.89 -0.05 -5.05
CA ASP A 2 24.71 -0.46 -4.22
C ASP A 2 24.98 -0.25 -2.73
N LYS A 3 25.75 0.80 -2.41
CA LYS A 3 26.28 1.04 -1.07
C LYS A 3 25.15 1.27 -0.05
N ALA A 4 24.08 1.95 -0.44
CA ALA A 4 22.94 2.21 0.42
C ALA A 4 22.19 0.93 0.85
N ALA A 5 22.11 -0.07 -0.02
CA ALA A 5 21.39 -1.32 0.26
C ALA A 5 22.16 -2.23 1.24
N GLN A 6 23.49 -2.07 1.33
CA GLN A 6 24.39 -2.87 2.17
C GLN A 6 24.69 -2.20 3.52
N ASP A 7 24.59 -0.87 3.61
CA ASP A 7 24.83 -0.09 4.82
C ASP A 7 23.56 0.01 5.68
N THR A 8 23.31 -1.01 6.50
CA THR A 8 22.12 -1.08 7.36
C THR A 8 22.10 0.01 8.45
N THR A 9 23.26 0.32 9.03
CA THR A 9 23.38 1.32 10.12
C THR A 9 23.17 2.73 9.58
N GLY A 10 23.78 3.06 8.44
CA GLY A 10 23.60 4.36 7.80
C GLY A 10 22.18 4.54 7.24
N LEU A 11 21.57 3.48 6.70
CA LEU A 11 20.19 3.50 6.24
C LEU A 11 19.20 3.77 7.38
N GLU A 12 19.39 3.12 8.53
CA GLU A 12 18.55 3.33 9.72
C GLU A 12 18.72 4.77 10.26
N ALA A 13 19.94 5.25 10.40
CA ALA A 13 20.20 6.64 10.82
C ALA A 13 19.66 7.68 9.83
N PHE A 14 19.70 7.39 8.53
CA PHE A 14 19.11 8.24 7.50
C PHE A 14 17.59 8.25 7.62
N PHE A 15 16.96 7.09 7.78
CA PHE A 15 15.53 6.97 7.97
C PHE A 15 15.06 7.76 9.19
N GLU A 16 15.71 7.59 10.34
CA GLU A 16 15.37 8.31 11.59
C GLU A 16 15.33 9.82 11.41
N LYS A 17 16.26 10.38 10.61
CA LYS A 17 16.34 11.82 10.32
C LYS A 17 15.32 12.32 9.30
N HIS A 18 14.74 11.43 8.50
CA HIS A 18 13.83 11.76 7.41
C HIS A 18 12.47 11.06 7.55
N LYS A 19 12.13 10.57 8.75
CA LYS A 19 10.88 9.85 9.04
C LYS A 19 9.63 10.55 8.51
N ASP A 20 9.64 11.88 8.57
CA ASP A 20 8.50 12.68 8.13
C ASP A 20 8.21 12.58 6.64
N ASN A 21 9.19 12.18 5.82
CA ASN A 21 9.02 11.97 4.38
C ASN A 21 8.31 10.64 4.06
N TYR A 22 8.23 9.73 5.03
CA TYR A 22 7.72 8.38 4.82
C TYR A 22 6.47 8.15 5.66
N LYS A 23 5.33 8.64 5.17
CA LYS A 23 4.04 8.51 5.83
C LYS A 23 3.08 7.69 4.99
N TRP A 24 2.27 6.88 5.65
CA TRP A 24 1.03 6.39 5.10
C TRP A 24 0.04 7.56 5.05
N ASP A 25 -0.70 7.66 3.96
CA ASP A 25 -1.91 8.47 3.91
C ASP A 25 -3.04 7.76 4.67
N GLU A 26 -4.25 8.33 4.64
CA GLU A 26 -5.45 7.69 5.19
C GLU A 26 -5.63 6.28 4.57
N ARG A 27 -5.90 5.30 5.42
CA ARG A 27 -6.07 3.89 5.05
C ARG A 27 -7.39 3.34 5.59
N ALA A 28 -7.84 2.23 5.04
CA ALA A 28 -8.98 1.48 5.51
C ALA A 28 -8.61 0.02 5.73
N VAL A 29 -9.01 -0.55 6.86
CA VAL A 29 -9.05 -2.01 7.07
C VAL A 29 -10.34 -2.51 6.44
N VAL A 30 -10.22 -3.46 5.52
CA VAL A 30 -11.32 -3.92 4.68
C VAL A 30 -11.48 -5.42 4.78
N SER A 31 -12.71 -5.85 5.03
CA SER A 31 -13.13 -7.23 4.89
C SER A 31 -13.55 -7.48 3.45
N GLN A 32 -12.87 -8.41 2.79
CA GLN A 32 -13.24 -8.90 1.47
C GLN A 32 -13.99 -10.19 1.63
N TYR A 33 -15.31 -10.14 1.48
CA TYR A 33 -16.16 -11.30 1.60
C TYR A 33 -16.25 -12.05 0.27
N SER A 34 -16.40 -13.36 0.38
CA SER A 34 -16.73 -14.26 -0.71
C SER A 34 -17.86 -15.18 -0.27
N LEU A 35 -18.94 -15.21 -1.05
CA LEU A 35 -20.06 -16.13 -0.89
C LEU A 35 -20.04 -17.13 -2.05
N SER A 36 -20.08 -18.42 -1.73
CA SER A 36 -20.17 -19.50 -2.70
C SER A 36 -21.41 -19.37 -3.59
N GLU A 37 -21.30 -19.77 -4.86
CA GLU A 37 -22.45 -19.86 -5.78
C GLU A 37 -23.54 -20.80 -5.25
N SER A 38 -23.18 -21.83 -4.45
CA SER A 38 -24.13 -22.75 -3.80
C SER A 38 -25.12 -22.03 -2.88
N ALA A 39 -24.75 -20.85 -2.36
CA ALA A 39 -25.53 -20.06 -1.41
C ALA A 39 -25.94 -18.69 -1.95
N LYS A 40 -25.97 -18.49 -3.28
CA LYS A 40 -26.23 -17.18 -3.91
C LYS A 40 -27.51 -16.49 -3.45
N GLU A 41 -28.55 -17.26 -3.11
CA GLU A 41 -29.84 -16.73 -2.64
C GLU A 41 -29.71 -15.99 -1.30
N LEU A 42 -28.62 -16.25 -0.55
CA LEU A 42 -28.34 -15.60 0.73
C LEU A 42 -27.60 -14.26 0.57
N ILE A 43 -27.17 -13.85 -0.63
CA ILE A 43 -26.30 -12.67 -0.82
C ILE A 43 -26.83 -11.41 -0.14
N ASN A 44 -28.13 -11.13 -0.28
CA ASN A 44 -28.74 -9.95 0.33
C ASN A 44 -28.79 -10.06 1.86
N GLN A 45 -29.08 -11.25 2.39
CA GLN A 45 -29.13 -11.48 3.84
C GLN A 45 -27.75 -11.36 4.48
N VAL A 46 -26.73 -11.95 3.85
CA VAL A 46 -25.34 -11.90 4.33
C VAL A 46 -24.84 -10.46 4.32
N ARG A 47 -25.08 -9.72 3.23
CA ARG A 47 -24.66 -8.32 3.12
C ARG A 47 -25.34 -7.42 4.12
N GLU A 48 -26.65 -7.58 4.31
CA GLU A 48 -27.40 -6.78 5.28
C GLU A 48 -26.88 -7.04 6.70
N TYR A 49 -26.69 -8.30 7.06
CA TYR A 49 -26.14 -8.67 8.37
C TYR A 49 -24.72 -8.13 8.56
N ALA A 50 -23.88 -8.21 7.52
CA ALA A 50 -22.50 -7.73 7.56
C ALA A 50 -22.38 -6.20 7.76
N LYS A 51 -23.43 -5.40 7.49
CA LYS A 51 -23.37 -3.94 7.71
C LYS A 51 -23.09 -3.59 9.16
N THR A 52 -23.69 -4.34 10.10
CA THR A 52 -23.67 -4.03 11.53
C THR A 52 -22.91 -5.05 12.37
N HIS A 53 -22.39 -6.11 11.76
CA HIS A 53 -21.67 -7.18 12.45
C HIS A 53 -20.23 -7.30 11.96
N THR A 54 -19.39 -7.85 12.83
CA THR A 54 -18.00 -8.20 12.52
C THR A 54 -17.94 -9.39 11.55
N PRO A 55 -16.82 -9.57 10.83
CA PRO A 55 -16.64 -10.72 9.96
C PRO A 55 -16.78 -12.06 10.68
N THR A 56 -16.32 -12.17 11.93
CA THR A 56 -16.42 -13.39 12.74
C THR A 56 -17.88 -13.72 13.07
N GLU A 57 -18.70 -12.73 13.40
CA GLU A 57 -20.13 -12.91 13.62
C GLU A 57 -20.89 -13.29 12.34
N VAL A 58 -20.50 -12.71 11.19
CA VAL A 58 -21.05 -13.10 9.89
C VAL A 58 -20.74 -14.57 9.61
N LEU A 59 -19.49 -15.00 9.76
CA LEU A 59 -19.14 -16.41 9.55
C LEU A 59 -19.90 -17.34 10.50
N ALA A 60 -19.98 -16.99 11.80
CA ALA A 60 -20.68 -17.81 12.79
C ALA A 60 -22.17 -17.97 12.49
N LYS A 61 -22.81 -16.96 11.87
CA LYS A 61 -24.23 -17.01 11.51
C LYS A 61 -24.50 -17.83 10.25
N PHE A 62 -23.64 -17.71 9.24
CA PHE A 62 -23.91 -18.28 7.91
C PHE A 62 -23.16 -19.57 7.61
N ASN A 63 -22.16 -19.92 8.43
CA ASN A 63 -21.44 -21.19 8.33
C ASN A 63 -21.67 -22.02 9.60
N PRO A 64 -22.66 -22.93 9.60
CA PRO A 64 -22.88 -23.83 10.73
C PRO A 64 -21.70 -24.80 10.90
N ALA A 65 -21.41 -25.21 12.14
CA ALA A 65 -20.23 -26.01 12.49
C ALA A 65 -20.14 -27.35 11.72
N ASP A 66 -21.29 -27.99 11.45
CA ASP A 66 -21.38 -29.27 10.76
C ASP A 66 -21.86 -29.14 9.30
N GLY A 67 -21.92 -27.93 8.76
CA GLY A 67 -22.41 -27.68 7.40
C GLY A 67 -21.38 -27.10 6.45
N GLU A 68 -21.85 -26.75 5.25
CA GLU A 68 -21.00 -26.19 4.21
C GLU A 68 -20.53 -24.78 4.57
N MET A 69 -19.23 -24.54 4.43
CA MET A 69 -18.62 -23.21 4.55
C MET A 69 -18.94 -22.40 3.30
N VAL A 70 -20.00 -21.58 3.36
CA VAL A 70 -20.50 -20.84 2.20
C VAL A 70 -20.04 -19.40 2.17
N VAL A 71 -19.68 -18.81 3.31
CA VAL A 71 -19.09 -17.46 3.40
C VAL A 71 -17.64 -17.57 3.85
N SER A 72 -16.77 -16.75 3.28
CA SER A 72 -15.41 -16.52 3.80
C SER A 72 -15.09 -15.04 3.74
N TYR A 73 -14.05 -14.62 4.48
CA TYR A 73 -13.52 -13.27 4.34
C TYR A 73 -11.99 -13.25 4.40
N GLN A 74 -11.40 -12.21 3.82
CA GLN A 74 -9.99 -11.84 4.00
C GLN A 74 -9.90 -10.40 4.45
N SER A 75 -9.11 -10.14 5.50
CA SER A 75 -8.79 -8.77 5.91
C SER A 75 -7.61 -8.23 5.11
N ARG A 76 -7.75 -7.03 4.57
CA ARG A 76 -6.68 -6.30 3.89
C ARG A 76 -6.77 -4.81 4.19
N THR A 77 -5.61 -4.17 4.29
CA THR A 77 -5.52 -2.71 4.45
C THR A 77 -5.27 -2.05 3.09
N TYR A 78 -6.01 -0.99 2.79
CA TYR A 78 -5.88 -0.20 1.56
C TYR A 78 -5.64 1.27 1.89
N GLU A 79 -4.68 1.89 1.22
CA GLU A 79 -4.55 3.35 1.20
C GLU A 79 -5.61 3.96 0.27
N LYS A 80 -6.16 5.10 0.68
CA LYS A 80 -7.20 5.80 -0.07
C LYS A 80 -6.74 6.08 -1.50
N GLY A 81 -7.60 5.84 -2.48
CA GLY A 81 -7.27 6.02 -3.90
C GLY A 81 -6.56 4.82 -4.55
N ARG A 82 -6.05 3.85 -3.79
CA ARG A 82 -5.25 2.72 -4.34
C ARG A 82 -6.05 1.49 -4.75
N ASN A 83 -7.38 1.49 -4.62
CA ASN A 83 -8.23 0.36 -5.02
C ASN A 83 -9.46 0.83 -5.79
N GLU A 84 -9.62 0.37 -7.03
CA GLU A 84 -10.70 0.80 -7.92
C GLU A 84 -12.12 0.52 -7.38
N THR A 85 -12.30 -0.58 -6.63
CA THR A 85 -13.60 -0.95 -6.05
C THR A 85 -13.94 -0.01 -4.90
N LEU A 86 -12.99 0.23 -4.00
CA LEU A 86 -13.18 1.14 -2.87
C LEU A 86 -13.34 2.61 -3.31
N ASN A 87 -12.69 3.01 -4.42
CA ASN A 87 -12.81 4.36 -4.96
C ASN A 87 -14.21 4.68 -5.51
N LYS A 88 -15.06 3.67 -5.74
CA LYS A 88 -16.43 3.83 -6.26
C LYS A 88 -17.51 3.93 -5.17
N MET A 89 -17.11 3.85 -3.90
CA MET A 89 -18.01 3.87 -2.75
C MET A 89 -17.55 4.91 -1.73
N ASN A 90 -18.41 5.20 -0.75
CA ASN A 90 -18.05 6.11 0.32
C ASN A 90 -16.90 5.53 1.16
N TRP A 91 -15.91 6.37 1.45
CA TRP A 91 -14.78 6.03 2.30
C TRP A 91 -15.15 6.25 3.77
N GLU A 92 -16.05 5.42 4.28
CA GLU A 92 -16.58 5.49 5.65
C GLU A 92 -16.77 4.08 6.23
N VAL A 93 -16.63 3.95 7.55
CA VAL A 93 -16.83 2.67 8.25
C VAL A 93 -18.26 2.15 7.99
N GLY A 94 -18.37 0.85 7.72
CA GLY A 94 -19.63 0.18 7.40
C GLY A 94 -20.04 0.25 5.92
N SER A 95 -19.41 1.12 5.12
CA SER A 95 -19.69 1.15 3.69
C SER A 95 -19.32 -0.16 3.01
N GLN A 96 -20.16 -0.57 2.06
CA GLN A 96 -19.97 -1.79 1.27
C GLN A 96 -19.89 -1.50 -0.23
N SER A 97 -19.04 -2.25 -0.93
CA SER A 97 -18.98 -2.18 -2.39
C SER A 97 -20.20 -2.83 -3.04
N ALA A 98 -20.37 -2.58 -4.33
CA ALA A 98 -21.21 -3.44 -5.16
C ALA A 98 -20.67 -4.88 -5.16
N VAL A 99 -21.57 -5.84 -5.40
CA VAL A 99 -21.20 -7.25 -5.53
C VAL A 99 -20.60 -7.49 -6.91
N SER A 100 -19.50 -8.24 -6.94
CA SER A 100 -18.84 -8.70 -8.14
C SER A 100 -18.84 -10.22 -8.18
N ILE A 101 -19.12 -10.81 -9.34
CA ILE A 101 -19.15 -12.27 -9.51
C ILE A 101 -17.80 -12.71 -10.06
N ASN A 102 -17.13 -13.63 -9.37
CA ASN A 102 -15.88 -14.21 -9.82
C ASN A 102 -16.12 -15.09 -11.06
N LYS A 103 -15.32 -14.88 -12.10
CA LYS A 103 -15.50 -15.58 -13.38
C LYS A 103 -15.16 -17.08 -13.32
N ARG A 104 -14.33 -17.50 -12.37
CA ARG A 104 -13.84 -18.88 -12.26
C ARG A 104 -14.78 -19.77 -11.47
N ASP A 105 -15.09 -19.37 -10.23
CA ASP A 105 -15.85 -20.18 -9.28
C ASP A 105 -17.29 -19.66 -9.06
N ARG A 106 -17.67 -18.57 -9.75
CA ARG A 106 -18.99 -17.94 -9.65
C ARG A 106 -19.32 -17.36 -8.27
N SER A 107 -18.34 -17.26 -7.37
CA SER A 107 -18.54 -16.65 -6.05
C SER A 107 -18.94 -15.18 -6.14
N TYR A 108 -19.78 -14.75 -5.20
CA TYR A 108 -20.23 -13.37 -5.04
C TYR A 108 -19.32 -12.68 -4.05
N ASN A 109 -18.59 -11.67 -4.51
CA ASN A 109 -17.56 -10.99 -3.73
C ASN A 109 -17.92 -9.53 -3.52
N TRP A 110 -17.74 -9.04 -2.30
CA TRP A 110 -17.89 -7.62 -1.97
C TRP A 110 -16.90 -7.23 -0.88
N MET A 111 -16.69 -5.94 -0.74
CA MET A 111 -15.80 -5.35 0.26
C MET A 111 -16.63 -4.57 1.28
N LYS A 112 -16.18 -4.56 2.54
CA LYS A 112 -16.71 -3.69 3.60
C LYS A 112 -15.55 -3.00 4.30
N ILE A 113 -15.67 -1.69 4.51
CA ILE A 113 -14.73 -0.93 5.35
C ILE A 113 -15.08 -1.18 6.81
N GLU A 114 -14.16 -1.78 7.57
CA GLU A 114 -14.34 -2.06 9.00
C GLU A 114 -13.77 -0.93 9.86
N GLU A 115 -12.67 -0.32 9.44
CA GLU A 115 -11.96 0.70 10.20
C GLU A 115 -11.26 1.66 9.26
N ILE A 116 -11.16 2.94 9.65
CA ILE A 116 -10.34 3.95 8.98
C ILE A 116 -9.14 4.26 9.87
N LEU A 117 -7.94 4.12 9.30
CA LEU A 117 -6.67 4.42 9.93
C LEU A 117 -6.19 5.80 9.46
N PRO A 118 -5.91 6.74 10.38
CA PRO A 118 -5.39 8.05 10.00
C PRO A 118 -3.98 7.96 9.41
N PRO A 119 -3.49 9.03 8.76
CA PRO A 119 -2.11 9.13 8.33
C PRO A 119 -1.13 8.84 9.47
N ALA A 120 -0.13 8.03 9.20
CA ALA A 120 0.81 7.55 10.21
C ALA A 120 2.21 7.34 9.62
N PRO A 121 3.29 7.52 10.39
CA PRO A 121 4.63 7.24 9.92
C PRO A 121 4.76 5.75 9.52
N LYS A 122 5.39 5.50 8.37
CA LYS A 122 5.79 4.15 7.97
C LYS A 122 6.92 3.68 8.87
N THR A 123 7.00 2.38 9.10
CA THR A 123 8.21 1.75 9.63
C THR A 123 9.30 1.70 8.55
N LEU A 124 10.57 1.57 8.97
CA LEU A 124 11.67 1.36 8.02
C LEU A 124 11.41 0.17 7.10
N LYS A 125 10.82 -0.92 7.62
CA LYS A 125 10.48 -2.10 6.82
C LYS A 125 9.47 -1.79 5.72
N GLU A 126 8.46 -0.99 6.01
CA GLU A 126 7.42 -0.58 5.04
C GLU A 126 7.94 0.44 4.03
N ALA A 127 8.85 1.32 4.44
CA ALA A 127 9.42 2.37 3.59
C ALA A 127 10.72 1.96 2.89
N ARG A 128 11.28 0.77 3.18
CA ARG A 128 12.67 0.39 2.85
C ARG A 128 13.07 0.70 1.42
N GLY A 129 12.22 0.40 0.44
CA GLY A 129 12.52 0.67 -0.97
C GLY A 129 12.76 2.16 -1.25
N TYR A 130 11.88 3.02 -0.74
CA TYR A 130 12.00 4.48 -0.85
C TYR A 130 13.21 5.00 -0.08
N VAL A 131 13.38 4.55 1.17
CA VAL A 131 14.51 4.97 2.01
C VAL A 131 15.85 4.61 1.37
N VAL A 132 15.97 3.41 0.77
CA VAL A 132 17.19 2.98 0.08
C VAL A 132 17.47 3.88 -1.11
N ALA A 133 16.46 4.20 -1.92
CA ALA A 133 16.64 5.09 -3.07
C ALA A 133 17.09 6.50 -2.63
N ASP A 134 16.42 7.10 -1.66
CA ASP A 134 16.76 8.44 -1.16
C ASP A 134 18.13 8.47 -0.47
N TYR A 135 18.48 7.40 0.26
CA TYR A 135 19.79 7.28 0.90
C TYR A 135 20.91 7.13 -0.15
N GLN A 136 20.64 6.38 -1.22
CA GLN A 136 21.55 6.22 -2.35
C GLN A 136 21.84 7.57 -3.02
N ASP A 137 20.80 8.36 -3.32
CA ASP A 137 20.92 9.71 -3.87
C ASP A 137 21.73 10.63 -2.95
N TYR A 138 21.53 10.52 -1.63
CA TYR A 138 22.29 11.29 -0.64
C TYR A 138 23.78 10.93 -0.65
N LEU A 139 24.12 9.63 -0.69
CA LEU A 139 25.50 9.17 -0.75
C LEU A 139 26.20 9.62 -2.04
N GLU A 140 25.48 9.60 -3.17
CA GLU A 140 26.01 10.06 -4.46
C GLU A 140 26.28 11.56 -4.48
N LYS A 141 25.36 12.38 -3.96
CA LYS A 141 25.58 13.82 -3.80
C LYS A 141 26.82 14.10 -2.97
N LYS A 142 26.97 13.41 -1.84
CA LYS A 142 28.17 13.55 -0.99
C LYS A 142 29.46 13.14 -1.70
N TRP A 143 29.40 12.06 -2.47
CA TRP A 143 30.56 11.59 -3.24
C TRP A 143 30.95 12.56 -4.35
N LEU A 144 29.98 13.12 -5.08
CA LEU A 144 30.24 14.16 -6.09
C LEU A 144 30.84 15.42 -5.47
N GLU A 145 30.37 15.83 -4.29
CA GLU A 145 30.94 16.97 -3.55
C GLU A 145 32.39 16.71 -3.10
N SER A 146 32.72 15.49 -2.66
CA SER A 146 34.10 15.16 -2.30
C SER A 146 35.01 15.17 -3.52
N LEU A 147 34.57 14.60 -4.64
CA LEU A 147 35.33 14.62 -5.89
C LEU A 147 35.60 16.04 -6.39
N LYS A 148 34.61 16.93 -6.35
CA LYS A 148 34.79 18.35 -6.74
C LYS A 148 35.80 19.08 -5.86
N LYS A 149 35.90 18.72 -4.57
CA LYS A 149 36.87 19.33 -3.65
C LYS A 149 38.28 18.79 -3.86
N GLU A 150 38.40 17.50 -4.12
CA GLU A 150 39.68 16.82 -4.32
C GLU A 150 40.30 17.15 -5.69
N PHE A 151 39.48 17.20 -6.73
CA PHE A 151 39.93 17.46 -8.10
C PHE A 151 39.54 18.88 -8.52
N LYS A 152 40.53 19.78 -8.63
CA LYS A 152 40.34 21.11 -9.22
C LYS A 152 40.04 20.99 -10.72
N VAL A 153 38.77 21.08 -11.08
CA VAL A 153 38.36 21.17 -12.49
C VAL A 153 38.75 22.54 -13.04
N LYS A 154 39.66 22.57 -14.02
CA LYS A 154 39.90 23.75 -14.85
C LYS A 154 39.17 23.56 -16.18
N VAL A 155 38.12 24.33 -16.40
CA VAL A 155 37.42 24.37 -17.69
C VAL A 155 38.27 25.19 -18.66
N ASN A 156 38.54 24.67 -19.85
CA ASN A 156 39.15 25.43 -20.92
C ASN A 156 38.05 26.07 -21.77
N ASP A 157 37.68 27.29 -21.40
CA ASP A 157 36.54 28.02 -22.00
C ASP A 157 36.70 28.25 -23.50
N VAL A 158 37.94 28.30 -24.01
CA VAL A 158 38.23 28.48 -25.45
C VAL A 158 37.80 27.24 -26.24
N ALA A 159 38.12 26.05 -25.74
CA ALA A 159 37.73 24.78 -26.37
C ALA A 159 36.24 24.46 -26.16
N PHE A 160 35.67 24.84 -25.02
CA PHE A 160 34.24 24.64 -24.76
C PHE A 160 33.38 25.48 -25.70
N ASN A 161 33.69 26.77 -25.86
CA ASN A 161 32.92 27.66 -26.73
C ASN A 161 33.07 27.35 -28.23
N SER A 162 34.14 26.68 -28.66
CA SER A 162 34.29 26.24 -30.05
C SER A 162 33.46 24.99 -30.41
N LEU A 163 32.97 24.26 -29.40
CA LEU A 163 32.13 23.07 -29.56
C LEU A 163 30.63 23.38 -29.48
N VAL A 164 30.24 24.52 -28.92
CA VAL A 164 28.84 24.97 -28.89
C VAL A 164 28.49 25.59 -30.24
N LYS A 165 27.87 24.80 -31.13
CA LYS A 165 27.24 25.32 -32.35
C LYS A 165 25.93 26.03 -31.99
N LYS A 166 25.76 27.25 -32.51
CA LYS A 166 24.47 27.96 -32.56
C LYS A 166 23.47 27.21 -33.42
#